data_AF-A0AA88A430-F1
#
_entry.id   AF-A0AA88A430-F1
#
_cell.length_a   1.000
_cell.length_b   1.000
_cell.length_c   1.000
_cell.angle_alpha   90.00
_cell.angle_beta   90.00
_cell.angle_gamma   90.00
#
_symmetry.space_group_name_H-M   'P 1'
#
loop_
_entity.id
_entity.type
_entity.pdbx_description
1 polymer ?
#
loop_
_entity_poly.entity_id
_entity_poly.type
_entity_poly.pdbx_seq_one_letter_code
_entity_poly.pdbx_strand_id
1 'polypeptide(L)'
;MVEIHGELEPLSPGEEVAVQAELDRQEDIGYDELKRRMWKDKTLMQKLKEKAKHLDVDQSPLSSPSAKEELSRRKKMARAQDSILKYMVKIMEVCKAQGFVHGIVPEKGKPFTGSSDSLREWWKDEVRFDQSAPNAIVEFLPSVVADEASDIGTISCMHLLPDLQDTTLGSLLSALMQHCIPPQSRFPLEKGLAPPWWPTGKELWWGEQGTTASEHGPPPYKKPHDLKKVWKVSDLTAVLKHGAGF
;
A
#
# COMPACT_ATOMS: atom_id res chain seq x y z
N MET A 1 -46.60 20.85 28.61
CA MET A 1 -46.32 21.12 30.03
C MET A 1 -45.09 20.33 30.42
N VAL A 2 -43.90 20.94 30.28
CA VAL A 2 -42.68 20.66 31.05
C VAL A 2 -41.90 21.97 31.01
N GLU A 3 -41.92 22.71 32.11
CA GLU A 3 -41.02 23.85 32.35
C GLU A 3 -39.72 23.30 32.94
N ILE A 4 -38.58 23.71 32.38
CA ILE A 4 -37.26 23.50 32.98
C ILE A 4 -36.62 24.87 33.11
N HIS A 5 -36.58 25.37 34.35
CA HIS A 5 -35.78 26.53 34.74
C HIS A 5 -34.32 26.08 34.90
N GLY A 6 -33.42 26.75 34.19
CA GLY A 6 -31.98 26.71 34.45
C GLY A 6 -31.49 28.15 34.42
N GLU A 7 -31.38 28.75 35.61
CA GLU A 7 -30.74 30.06 35.81
C GLU A 7 -29.30 30.01 35.29
N LEU A 8 -28.96 30.92 34.38
CA LEU A 8 -27.58 31.23 34.03
C LEU A 8 -27.07 32.25 35.04
N GLU A 9 -26.23 31.78 35.96
CA GLU A 9 -25.46 32.60 36.88
C GLU A 9 -24.37 33.35 36.10
N PRO A 10 -24.26 34.70 36.21
CA PRO A 10 -23.22 35.44 35.53
C PRO A 10 -21.86 35.17 36.17
N LEU A 11 -20.87 34.78 35.36
CA LEU A 11 -19.50 34.52 35.78
C LEU A 11 -18.86 35.75 36.47
N SER A 12 -18.12 35.47 37.53
CA SER A 12 -17.48 36.45 38.40
C SER A 12 -16.30 37.14 37.69
N PRO A 13 -16.08 38.47 37.86
CA PRO A 13 -15.00 39.22 37.21
C PRO A 13 -13.56 38.74 37.49
N GLY A 14 -13.39 37.78 38.40
CA GLY A 14 -12.10 37.23 38.81
C GLY A 14 -11.55 36.11 37.93
N GLU A 15 -12.39 35.39 37.17
CA GLU A 15 -11.93 34.26 36.35
C GLU A 15 -11.44 34.68 34.95
N GLU A 16 -11.92 35.81 34.41
CA GLU A 16 -11.39 36.36 33.14
C GLU A 16 -9.94 36.85 33.28
N VAL A 17 -9.55 37.35 34.46
CA VAL A 17 -8.19 37.84 34.72
C VAL A 17 -7.18 36.70 34.84
N ALA A 18 -7.62 35.53 35.34
CA ALA A 18 -6.76 34.34 35.45
C ALA A 18 -6.52 33.68 34.08
N VAL A 19 -7.56 33.59 33.23
CA VAL A 19 -7.43 33.02 31.87
C VAL A 19 -6.61 33.94 30.95
N GLN A 20 -6.69 35.26 31.14
CA GLN A 20 -5.88 36.21 30.37
C GLN A 20 -4.38 36.17 30.78
N ALA A 21 -4.07 35.86 32.04
CA ALA A 21 -2.69 35.76 32.53
C ALA A 21 -1.97 34.47 32.10
N GLU A 22 -2.71 33.40 31.76
CA GLU A 22 -2.13 32.13 31.29
C GLU A 22 -1.77 32.15 29.79
N LEU A 23 -2.35 33.05 28.99
CA LEU A 23 -2.08 33.20 27.54
C LEU A 23 -0.93 34.15 27.22
N ASP A 24 -0.46 34.96 28.18
CA ASP A 24 0.66 35.91 28.01
C ASP A 24 2.05 35.30 28.33
N ARG A 25 2.15 33.98 28.54
CA ARG A 25 3.44 33.26 28.59
C ARG A 25 3.83 32.61 27.27
N GLN A 26 3.41 33.19 26.15
CA GLN A 26 4.09 32.93 24.89
C GLN A 26 5.42 33.67 24.94
N GLU A 27 6.51 32.92 25.15
CA GLU A 27 7.89 33.45 25.22
C GLU A 27 8.19 34.36 24.02
N ASP A 28 8.02 35.67 24.20
CA ASP A 28 8.47 36.68 23.25
C ASP A 28 10.00 36.73 23.36
N ILE A 29 10.66 35.87 22.56
CA ILE A 29 12.11 35.84 22.45
C ILE A 29 12.53 37.17 21.83
N GLY A 30 12.96 38.11 22.67
CA GLY A 30 13.41 39.42 22.24
C GLY A 30 14.43 39.32 21.08
N TYR A 31 14.32 40.23 20.13
CA TYR A 31 15.12 40.26 18.89
C TYR A 31 16.63 39.98 19.12
N ASP A 32 17.21 40.53 20.18
CA ASP A 32 18.62 40.33 20.53
C ASP A 32 18.93 38.93 21.07
N GLU A 33 18.01 38.29 21.79
CA GLU A 33 18.11 36.89 22.21
C GLU A 33 18.04 35.96 21.00
N LEU A 34 17.10 36.21 20.07
CA LEU A 34 16.98 35.44 18.83
C LEU A 34 18.25 35.58 17.97
N LYS A 35 18.76 36.80 17.80
CA LYS A 35 20.00 37.06 17.06
C LYS A 35 21.20 36.35 17.69
N ARG A 36 21.25 36.28 19.02
CA ARG A 36 22.30 35.56 19.76
C ARG A 36 22.19 34.04 19.57
N ARG A 37 20.98 33.47 19.60
CA ARG A 37 20.73 32.05 19.30
C ARG A 37 21.10 31.71 17.85
N MET A 38 20.65 32.50 16.90
CA MET A 38 20.99 32.33 15.47
C MET A 38 22.50 32.42 15.23
N TRP A 39 23.20 33.31 15.93
CA TRP A 39 24.65 33.40 15.80
C TRP A 39 25.35 32.18 16.39
N LYS A 40 24.94 31.72 17.58
CA LYS A 40 25.44 30.47 18.18
C LYS A 40 25.21 29.26 17.27
N ASP A 41 24.02 29.14 16.70
CA ASP A 41 23.69 28.07 15.73
C ASP A 41 24.52 28.19 14.46
N LYS A 42 24.70 29.40 13.92
CA LYS A 42 25.56 29.63 12.75
C LYS A 42 27.01 29.22 13.03
N THR A 43 27.54 29.53 14.21
CA THR A 43 28.89 29.12 14.62
C THR A 43 28.98 27.61 14.86
N LEU A 44 27.96 27.00 15.47
CA LEU A 44 27.89 25.55 15.68
C LEU A 44 27.83 24.82 14.34
N MET A 45 27.02 25.29 13.40
CA MET A 45 26.90 24.75 12.04
C MET A 45 28.21 24.88 11.27
N GLN A 46 28.95 25.99 11.43
CA GLN A 46 30.30 26.13 10.86
C GLN A 46 31.29 25.13 11.46
N LYS A 47 31.30 24.96 12.79
CA LYS A 47 32.14 23.97 13.48
C LYS A 47 31.79 22.53 13.09
N LEU A 48 30.51 22.20 12.94
CA LEU A 48 30.07 20.88 12.48
C LEU A 48 30.45 20.66 11.02
N LYS A 49 30.37 21.68 10.17
CA LYS A 49 30.82 21.62 8.77
C LYS A 49 32.34 21.45 8.66
N GLU A 50 33.11 22.09 9.52
CA GLU A 50 34.57 21.91 9.61
C GLU A 50 34.95 20.54 10.17
N LYS A 51 34.28 20.07 11.23
CA LYS A 51 34.44 18.70 11.75
C LYS A 51 34.05 17.65 10.71
N ALA A 52 32.97 17.85 9.95
CA ALA A 52 32.58 16.96 8.87
C ALA A 52 33.61 16.94 7.74
N LYS A 53 34.21 18.09 7.39
CA LYS A 53 35.33 18.16 6.44
C LYS A 53 36.59 17.48 6.96
N HIS A 54 36.85 17.54 8.27
CA HIS A 54 38.01 16.92 8.89
C HIS A 54 37.85 15.41 9.08
N LEU A 55 36.62 14.94 9.35
CA LEU A 55 36.25 13.52 9.38
C LEU A 55 36.29 12.88 7.97
N ASP A 56 36.12 13.66 6.90
CA ASP A 56 36.26 13.19 5.51
C ASP A 56 37.73 12.90 5.10
N VAL A 57 38.70 13.42 5.86
CA VAL A 57 40.13 13.24 5.60
C VAL A 57 40.75 12.08 6.38
N ASP A 58 40.22 11.72 7.56
CA ASP A 58 40.97 10.86 8.49
C ASP A 58 40.28 9.56 8.96
N GLN A 59 39.21 9.11 8.30
CA GLN A 59 38.74 7.71 8.23
C GLN A 59 37.28 7.68 7.76
N SER A 60 37.04 7.56 6.45
CA SER A 60 35.77 7.03 5.96
C SER A 60 35.93 6.40 4.57
N PRO A 61 35.26 5.27 4.26
CA PRO A 61 35.28 4.69 2.91
C PRO A 61 34.50 5.51 1.86
N LEU A 62 33.97 6.70 2.23
CA LEU A 62 33.10 7.53 1.37
C LEU A 62 33.87 8.48 0.44
N SER A 63 35.20 8.55 0.56
CA SER A 63 36.08 9.35 -0.29
C SER A 63 36.54 8.61 -1.56
N SER A 64 35.74 7.67 -2.07
CA SER A 64 35.98 7.10 -3.41
C SER A 64 35.39 8.01 -4.50
N PRO A 65 36.07 8.19 -5.66
CA PRO A 65 35.52 8.94 -6.81
C PRO A 65 34.11 8.46 -7.23
N SER A 66 33.86 7.17 -7.03
CA SER A 66 32.57 6.50 -7.29
C SER A 66 31.41 7.07 -6.46
N ALA A 67 31.63 7.43 -5.19
CA ALA A 67 30.57 7.99 -4.33
C ALA A 67 30.14 9.40 -4.76
N LYS A 68 31.10 10.23 -5.20
CA LYS A 68 30.83 11.58 -5.74
C LYS A 68 30.09 11.51 -7.07
N GLU A 69 30.46 10.57 -7.92
CA GLU A 69 29.79 10.31 -9.19
C GLU A 69 28.35 9.79 -8.99
N GLU A 70 28.14 8.88 -8.04
CA GLU A 70 26.81 8.39 -7.68
C GLU A 70 25.91 9.51 -7.15
N LEU A 71 26.43 10.40 -6.29
CA LEU A 71 25.70 11.57 -5.80
C LEU A 71 25.34 12.54 -6.93
N SER A 72 26.25 12.76 -7.88
CA SER A 72 26.00 13.56 -9.09
C SER A 72 24.87 12.94 -9.93
N ARG A 73 24.91 11.63 -10.15
CA ARG A 73 23.88 10.88 -10.89
C ARG A 73 22.51 10.97 -10.22
N ARG A 74 22.44 10.80 -8.89
CA ARG A 74 21.20 10.94 -8.12
C ARG A 74 20.61 12.35 -8.22
N LYS A 75 21.44 13.40 -8.17
CA LYS A 75 20.99 14.78 -8.34
C LYS A 75 20.45 15.07 -9.74
N LYS A 76 21.09 14.54 -10.79
CA LYS A 76 20.57 14.65 -12.16
C LYS A 76 19.23 13.94 -12.32
N MET A 77 19.10 12.74 -11.73
CA MET A 77 17.85 11.99 -11.72
C MET A 77 16.72 12.75 -11.01
N ALA A 78 16.99 13.33 -9.83
CA ALA A 78 16.01 14.14 -9.10
C ALA A 78 15.51 15.33 -9.94
N ARG A 79 16.40 16.04 -10.64
CA ARG A 79 16.01 17.16 -11.53
C ARG A 79 15.16 16.71 -12.73
N ALA A 80 15.45 15.54 -13.28
CA ALA A 80 14.64 14.96 -14.35
C ALA A 80 13.26 14.56 -13.83
N GLN A 81 13.18 13.97 -12.62
CA GLN A 81 11.92 13.69 -11.93
C GLN A 81 11.10 14.96 -11.70
N ASP A 82 11.70 16.04 -11.19
CA ASP A 82 11.01 17.32 -11.00
C ASP A 82 10.39 17.84 -12.31
N SER A 83 11.09 17.64 -13.43
CA SER A 83 10.60 18.03 -14.75
C SER A 83 9.40 17.17 -15.19
N ILE A 84 9.44 15.86 -14.94
CA ILE A 84 8.32 14.94 -15.23
C ILE A 84 7.11 15.32 -14.37
N LEU A 85 7.31 15.50 -13.07
CA LEU A 85 6.24 15.89 -12.13
C LEU A 85 5.61 17.21 -12.55
N LYS A 86 6.40 18.19 -13.00
CA LYS A 86 5.88 19.46 -13.54
C LYS A 86 4.91 19.24 -14.71
N TYR A 87 5.24 18.37 -15.66
CA TYR A 87 4.34 18.07 -16.78
C TYR A 87 3.10 17.31 -16.32
N MET A 88 3.24 16.41 -15.36
CA MET A 88 2.11 15.67 -14.81
C MET A 88 1.12 16.57 -14.09
N VAL A 89 1.60 17.55 -13.30
CA VAL A 89 0.74 18.60 -12.72
C VAL A 89 -0.02 19.34 -13.81
N LYS A 90 0.65 19.72 -14.90
CA LYS A 90 0.01 20.40 -16.04
C LYS A 90 -1.09 19.55 -16.69
N ILE A 91 -0.87 18.24 -16.85
CA ILE A 91 -1.87 17.31 -17.39
C ILE A 91 -3.10 17.22 -16.46
N MET A 92 -2.89 17.20 -15.16
CA MET A 92 -4.00 17.19 -14.19
C MET A 92 -4.79 18.51 -14.20
N GLU A 93 -4.10 19.65 -14.14
CA GLU A 93 -4.74 20.97 -14.04
C GLU A 93 -5.40 21.43 -15.35
N VAL A 94 -4.71 21.22 -16.48
CA VAL A 94 -5.16 21.72 -17.79
C VAL A 94 -6.01 20.69 -18.52
N CYS A 95 -5.57 19.43 -18.53
CA CYS A 95 -6.25 18.37 -19.27
C CYS A 95 -7.27 17.59 -18.44
N LYS A 96 -7.51 18.00 -17.18
CA LYS A 96 -8.46 17.36 -16.24
C LYS A 96 -8.19 15.85 -16.01
N ALA A 97 -6.94 15.43 -16.10
CA ALA A 97 -6.59 14.06 -15.75
C ALA A 97 -6.78 13.83 -14.24
N GLN A 98 -7.41 12.72 -13.87
CA GLN A 98 -7.77 12.42 -12.48
C GLN A 98 -6.57 11.91 -11.65
N GLY A 99 -5.52 11.44 -12.29
CA GLY A 99 -4.31 10.95 -11.63
C GLY A 99 -3.29 10.44 -12.64
N PHE A 100 -2.10 10.11 -12.16
CA PHE A 100 -1.05 9.47 -12.96
C PHE A 100 -0.24 8.53 -12.07
N VAL A 101 0.32 7.49 -12.69
CA VAL A 101 1.22 6.55 -12.03
C VAL A 101 2.51 6.48 -12.84
N HIS A 102 3.67 6.65 -12.18
CA HIS A 102 4.96 6.44 -12.82
C HIS A 102 5.94 5.68 -11.92
N GLY A 103 6.70 4.78 -12.53
CA GLY A 103 7.81 4.06 -11.90
C GLY A 103 9.10 4.32 -12.64
N ILE A 104 10.20 4.46 -11.90
CA ILE A 104 11.54 4.58 -12.49
C ILE A 104 12.33 3.33 -12.12
N VAL A 105 12.65 2.52 -13.13
CA VAL A 105 13.48 1.32 -12.98
C VAL A 105 14.90 1.68 -13.42
N PRO A 106 15.87 1.81 -12.51
CA PRO A 106 17.28 1.98 -12.87
C PRO A 106 17.82 0.67 -13.45
N GLU A 107 18.99 0.72 -14.10
CA GLU A 107 19.68 -0.45 -14.66
C GLU A 107 19.91 -1.58 -13.64
N LYS A 108 19.97 -1.25 -12.35
CA LYS A 108 20.07 -2.22 -11.23
C LYS A 108 18.76 -2.97 -10.95
N GLY A 109 17.70 -2.72 -11.72
CA GLY A 109 16.41 -3.44 -11.66
C GLY A 109 15.50 -3.09 -10.49
N LYS A 110 16.02 -2.54 -9.38
CA LYS A 110 15.18 -2.16 -8.23
C LYS A 110 14.50 -0.80 -8.48
N PRO A 111 13.17 -0.74 -8.58
CA PRO A 111 12.47 0.52 -8.83
C PRO A 111 12.75 1.55 -7.73
N PHE A 112 12.93 2.80 -8.13
CA PHE A 112 13.25 3.91 -7.24
C PHE A 112 12.01 4.42 -6.48
N THR A 113 10.83 4.27 -7.07
CA THR A 113 9.52 4.67 -6.52
C THR A 113 8.51 3.56 -6.78
N GLY A 114 7.67 3.25 -5.79
CA GLY A 114 6.55 2.32 -5.98
C GLY A 114 5.47 2.93 -6.86
N SER A 115 4.72 2.12 -7.62
CA SER A 115 3.66 2.60 -8.50
C SER A 115 2.61 3.45 -7.77
N SER A 116 2.35 3.16 -6.50
CA SER A 116 1.40 3.89 -5.65
C SER A 116 1.96 5.15 -4.97
N ASP A 117 3.29 5.34 -4.98
CA ASP A 117 3.93 6.50 -4.32
C ASP A 117 3.73 7.79 -5.11
N SER A 118 3.48 7.67 -6.42
CA SER A 118 3.26 8.80 -7.33
C SER A 118 1.85 9.39 -7.30
N LEU A 119 0.89 8.69 -6.66
CA LEU A 119 -0.47 9.20 -6.47
C LEU A 119 -0.47 10.28 -5.38
N ARG A 120 -1.08 11.44 -5.67
CA ARG A 120 -1.22 12.54 -4.72
C ARG A 120 -2.02 12.10 -3.49
N GLU A 121 -1.68 12.67 -2.33
CA GLU A 121 -2.35 12.40 -1.05
C GLU A 121 -3.87 12.62 -1.14
N TRP A 122 -4.34 13.71 -1.76
CA TRP A 122 -5.78 13.96 -1.93
C TRP A 122 -6.49 12.85 -2.71
N TRP A 123 -5.84 12.21 -3.68
CA TRP A 123 -6.44 11.10 -4.44
C TRP A 123 -6.59 9.86 -3.56
N LYS A 124 -5.61 9.60 -2.68
CA LYS A 124 -5.71 8.53 -1.67
C LYS A 124 -6.81 8.82 -0.65
N ASP A 125 -6.95 10.08 -0.24
CA ASP A 125 -7.89 10.54 0.79
C ASP A 125 -9.34 10.69 0.31
N GLU A 126 -9.56 11.03 -0.97
CA GLU A 126 -10.90 11.12 -1.57
C GLU A 126 -11.38 9.77 -2.11
N VAL A 127 -10.55 9.07 -2.89
CA VAL A 127 -10.97 7.79 -3.48
C VAL A 127 -11.12 6.73 -2.41
N ARG A 128 -10.36 6.82 -1.30
CA ARG A 128 -10.40 5.89 -0.16
C ARG A 128 -10.65 4.46 -0.62
N PHE A 129 -9.72 3.94 -1.42
CA PHE A 129 -9.95 2.71 -2.18
C PHE A 129 -10.50 1.57 -1.29
N ASP A 130 -10.01 1.43 -0.06
CA ASP A 130 -10.51 0.41 0.88
C ASP A 130 -12.00 0.57 1.25
N GLN A 131 -12.54 1.79 1.26
CA GLN A 131 -13.94 2.10 1.54
C GLN A 131 -14.81 2.12 0.26
N SER A 132 -14.26 2.66 -0.83
CA SER A 132 -15.00 2.83 -2.08
C SER A 132 -14.98 1.58 -2.96
N ALA A 133 -13.92 0.76 -2.90
CA ALA A 133 -13.81 -0.43 -3.73
C ALA A 133 -14.89 -1.48 -3.40
N PRO A 134 -15.23 -1.79 -2.13
CA PRO A 134 -16.34 -2.69 -1.84
C PRO A 134 -17.68 -2.21 -2.43
N ASN A 135 -17.96 -0.90 -2.33
CA ASN A 135 -19.20 -0.32 -2.85
C ASN A 135 -19.24 -0.35 -4.39
N ALA A 136 -18.12 0.00 -5.04
CA ALA A 136 -17.99 -0.08 -6.49
C ALA A 136 -18.09 -1.53 -6.98
N ILE A 137 -17.52 -2.50 -6.25
CA ILE A 137 -17.70 -3.92 -6.57
C ILE A 137 -19.20 -4.27 -6.49
N VAL A 138 -19.93 -3.88 -5.45
CA VAL A 138 -21.38 -4.17 -5.36
C VAL A 138 -22.18 -3.52 -6.50
N GLU A 139 -21.79 -2.34 -6.96
CA GLU A 139 -22.47 -1.63 -8.07
C GLU A 139 -22.17 -2.25 -9.44
N PHE A 140 -20.90 -2.58 -9.71
CA PHE A 140 -20.45 -3.04 -11.02
C PHE A 140 -20.46 -4.57 -11.17
N LEU A 141 -20.34 -5.33 -10.10
CA LEU A 141 -20.38 -6.80 -10.14
C LEU A 141 -21.68 -7.34 -10.77
N PRO A 142 -22.88 -6.80 -10.47
CA PRO A 142 -24.10 -7.21 -11.15
C PRO A 142 -24.06 -6.94 -12.66
N SER A 143 -23.42 -5.86 -13.12
CA SER A 143 -23.30 -5.57 -14.55
C SER A 143 -22.33 -6.51 -15.27
N VAL A 144 -21.28 -6.98 -14.60
CA VAL A 144 -20.34 -8.00 -15.11
C VAL A 144 -20.98 -9.39 -15.12
N VAL A 145 -21.84 -9.69 -14.14
CA VAL A 145 -22.51 -11.00 -14.00
C VAL A 145 -23.81 -11.07 -14.83
N ALA A 146 -24.47 -9.94 -15.12
CA ALA A 146 -25.73 -9.91 -15.88
C ALA A 146 -25.56 -10.15 -17.39
N ASP A 147 -24.37 -9.96 -17.96
CA ASP A 147 -24.07 -10.36 -19.35
C ASP A 147 -24.01 -11.89 -19.51
N GLU A 148 -23.88 -12.63 -18.39
CA GLU A 148 -23.72 -14.08 -18.33
C GLU A 148 -24.84 -14.67 -17.44
N ALA A 149 -26.05 -14.72 -17.96
CA ALA A 149 -27.23 -15.22 -17.25
C ALA A 149 -27.06 -16.66 -16.69
N SER A 150 -26.72 -16.81 -15.41
CA SER A 150 -27.38 -17.71 -14.44
C SER A 150 -26.75 -17.65 -13.05
N ASP A 151 -27.61 -17.66 -12.04
CA ASP A 151 -27.44 -18.02 -10.64
C ASP A 151 -26.21 -17.47 -9.87
N ILE A 152 -26.53 -16.56 -8.95
CA ILE A 152 -25.60 -15.71 -8.20
C ILE A 152 -24.90 -16.56 -7.12
N GLY A 153 -23.71 -17.05 -7.46
CA GLY A 153 -22.77 -17.63 -6.52
C GLY A 153 -21.35 -17.52 -7.07
N THR A 154 -20.36 -17.60 -6.20
CA THR A 154 -18.91 -17.64 -6.51
C THR A 154 -18.56 -18.60 -7.66
N ILE A 155 -19.45 -19.56 -7.97
CA ILE A 155 -19.45 -20.43 -9.16
C ILE A 155 -19.28 -19.64 -10.47
N SER A 156 -19.99 -18.51 -10.63
CA SER A 156 -20.02 -17.77 -11.89
C SER A 156 -18.65 -17.18 -12.27
N CYS A 157 -17.78 -16.81 -11.32
CA CYS A 157 -16.49 -16.18 -11.65
C CYS A 157 -15.29 -17.16 -11.76
N MET A 158 -15.48 -18.46 -11.51
CA MET A 158 -14.37 -19.43 -11.51
C MET A 158 -13.69 -19.59 -12.88
N HIS A 159 -14.46 -19.42 -13.96
CA HIS A 159 -13.96 -19.52 -15.33
C HIS A 159 -13.02 -18.37 -15.73
N LEU A 160 -12.95 -17.29 -14.93
CA LEU A 160 -12.05 -16.14 -15.15
C LEU A 160 -10.68 -16.32 -14.50
N LEU A 161 -10.54 -17.25 -13.56
CA LEU A 161 -9.26 -17.54 -12.89
C LEU A 161 -8.12 -17.91 -13.87
N PRO A 162 -8.35 -18.67 -14.96
CA PRO A 162 -7.34 -18.93 -15.97
C PRO A 162 -6.74 -17.69 -16.63
N ASP A 163 -7.48 -16.56 -16.68
CA ASP A 163 -7.04 -15.33 -17.33
C ASP A 163 -6.04 -14.53 -16.49
N LEU A 164 -6.03 -14.77 -15.18
CA LEU A 164 -5.07 -14.14 -14.27
C LEU A 164 -3.63 -14.61 -14.56
N GLN A 165 -2.66 -13.74 -14.31
CA GLN A 165 -1.24 -14.09 -14.43
C GLN A 165 -0.83 -15.15 -13.40
N ASP A 166 0.13 -16.00 -13.75
CA ASP A 166 0.62 -17.08 -12.87
C ASP A 166 1.16 -16.56 -11.52
N THR A 167 1.85 -15.41 -11.56
CA THR A 167 2.37 -14.72 -10.38
C THR A 167 1.24 -14.20 -9.47
N THR A 168 0.17 -13.67 -10.06
CA THR A 168 -1.01 -13.19 -9.35
C THR A 168 -1.73 -14.36 -8.68
N LEU A 169 -1.96 -15.46 -9.40
CA LEU A 169 -2.56 -16.68 -8.86
C LEU A 169 -1.77 -17.22 -7.66
N GLY A 170 -0.44 -17.29 -7.77
CA GLY A 170 0.43 -17.75 -6.68
C GLY A 170 0.42 -16.82 -5.45
N SER A 171 0.27 -15.52 -5.67
CA SER A 171 0.18 -14.52 -4.60
C SER A 171 -1.17 -14.58 -3.88
N LEU A 172 -2.27 -14.74 -4.62
CA LEU A 172 -3.61 -14.93 -4.08
C LEU A 172 -3.70 -16.18 -3.22
N LEU A 173 -3.17 -17.31 -3.70
CA LEU A 173 -3.08 -18.55 -2.92
C LEU A 173 -2.33 -18.34 -1.60
N SER A 174 -1.12 -17.77 -1.66
CA SER A 174 -0.32 -17.52 -0.47
C SER A 174 -1.03 -16.66 0.57
N ALA A 175 -1.84 -15.68 0.13
CA ALA A 175 -2.63 -14.84 1.01
C ALA A 175 -3.83 -15.60 1.60
N LEU A 176 -4.61 -16.31 0.79
CA LEU A 176 -5.88 -16.91 1.20
C LEU A 176 -5.71 -18.20 2.02
N MET A 177 -4.72 -19.03 1.70
CA MET A 177 -4.51 -20.34 2.36
C MET A 177 -4.25 -20.24 3.87
N GLN A 178 -3.74 -19.10 4.34
CA GLN A 178 -3.50 -18.83 5.76
C GLN A 178 -4.81 -18.59 6.53
N HIS A 179 -5.85 -18.15 5.83
CA HIS A 179 -7.17 -17.87 6.38
C HIS A 179 -8.16 -19.04 6.24
N CYS A 180 -7.78 -20.10 5.49
CA CYS A 180 -8.55 -21.33 5.44
C CYS A 180 -8.66 -22.00 6.82
N ILE A 181 -9.75 -22.74 7.05
CA ILE A 181 -9.95 -23.54 8.26
C ILE A 181 -9.96 -25.04 7.88
N PRO A 182 -9.00 -25.86 8.33
CA PRO A 182 -7.80 -25.50 9.09
C PRO A 182 -6.75 -24.77 8.23
N PRO A 183 -5.89 -23.90 8.81
CA PRO A 183 -4.87 -23.17 8.07
C PRO A 183 -3.84 -24.10 7.42
N GLN A 184 -3.36 -23.75 6.22
CA GLN A 184 -2.34 -24.54 5.50
C GLN A 184 -1.07 -24.75 6.32
N SER A 185 -0.70 -23.80 7.18
CA SER A 185 0.48 -23.88 8.05
C SER A 185 0.47 -25.07 9.01
N ARG A 186 -0.71 -25.66 9.30
CA ARG A 186 -0.83 -26.87 10.13
C ARG A 186 -0.45 -28.16 9.41
N PHE A 187 -0.22 -28.09 8.09
CA PHE A 187 0.03 -29.23 7.22
C PHE A 187 1.42 -29.08 6.55
N PRO A 188 2.50 -29.53 7.20
CA PRO A 188 3.85 -29.42 6.65
C PRO A 188 3.97 -30.14 5.31
N LEU A 189 4.55 -29.46 4.32
CA LEU A 189 4.72 -29.98 2.96
C LEU A 189 5.63 -31.22 2.93
N GLU A 190 6.59 -31.30 3.86
CA GLU A 190 7.55 -32.42 3.97
C GLU A 190 6.87 -33.73 4.33
N LYS A 191 5.72 -33.66 5.02
CA LYS A 191 4.94 -34.84 5.42
C LYS A 191 4.02 -35.32 4.30
N GLY A 192 3.86 -34.55 3.22
CA GLY A 192 2.95 -34.86 2.11
C GLY A 192 1.47 -34.92 2.49
N LEU A 193 1.11 -34.49 3.70
CA LEU A 193 -0.26 -34.49 4.19
C LEU A 193 -0.91 -33.17 3.81
N ALA A 194 -1.74 -33.20 2.77
CA ALA A 194 -2.50 -32.05 2.34
C ALA A 194 -3.66 -31.74 3.33
N PRO A 195 -4.07 -30.47 3.46
CA PRO A 195 -5.26 -30.11 4.22
C PRO A 195 -6.53 -30.70 3.59
N PRO A 196 -7.63 -30.84 4.36
CA PRO A 196 -8.86 -31.47 3.88
C PRO A 196 -9.55 -30.71 2.74
N TRP A 197 -9.28 -29.42 2.59
CA TRP A 197 -9.80 -28.58 1.51
C TRP A 197 -8.91 -28.60 0.25
N TRP A 198 -7.78 -29.31 0.27
CA TRP A 198 -6.94 -29.46 -0.90
C TRP A 198 -7.66 -30.28 -1.98
N PRO A 199 -7.71 -29.83 -3.24
CA PRO A 199 -8.48 -30.51 -4.27
C PRO A 199 -7.90 -31.88 -4.64
N THR A 200 -8.80 -32.83 -4.83
CA THR A 200 -8.55 -34.25 -5.11
C THR A 200 -8.94 -34.66 -6.52
N GLY A 201 -9.64 -33.81 -7.27
CA GLY A 201 -10.10 -34.09 -8.63
C GLY A 201 -11.45 -34.79 -8.72
N LYS A 202 -12.14 -34.96 -7.58
CA LYS A 202 -13.42 -35.68 -7.45
C LYS A 202 -14.56 -34.76 -7.01
N GLU A 203 -14.28 -33.47 -6.92
CA GLU A 203 -15.23 -32.48 -6.46
C GLU A 203 -16.34 -32.27 -7.49
N LEU A 204 -17.55 -31.92 -7.03
CA LEU A 204 -18.71 -31.67 -7.92
C LEU A 204 -18.47 -30.50 -8.88
N TRP A 205 -17.70 -29.50 -8.44
CA TRP A 205 -17.30 -28.35 -9.25
C TRP A 205 -16.12 -28.65 -10.18
N TRP A 206 -15.54 -29.85 -10.13
CA TRP A 206 -14.38 -30.19 -10.94
C TRP A 206 -14.74 -30.17 -12.44
N GLY A 207 -14.11 -29.26 -13.18
CA GLY A 207 -14.45 -28.96 -14.57
C GLY A 207 -14.95 -27.52 -14.76
N GLU A 208 -15.57 -26.93 -13.73
CA GLU A 208 -16.04 -25.54 -13.75
C GLU A 208 -14.90 -24.53 -13.72
N GLN A 209 -13.72 -24.91 -13.20
CA GLN A 209 -12.53 -24.05 -13.16
C GLN A 209 -11.84 -23.85 -14.53
N GLY A 210 -12.39 -24.44 -15.59
CA GLY A 210 -11.84 -24.42 -16.94
C GLY A 210 -11.32 -25.79 -17.39
N THR A 211 -11.54 -26.09 -18.68
CA THR A 211 -11.22 -27.39 -19.31
C THR A 211 -9.75 -27.77 -19.14
N THR A 212 -8.85 -26.84 -19.43
CA THR A 212 -7.39 -27.05 -19.31
C THR A 212 -6.92 -27.40 -17.90
N ALA A 213 -7.55 -26.84 -16.87
CA ALA A 213 -7.19 -27.13 -15.48
C ALA A 213 -7.73 -28.50 -15.04
N SER A 214 -8.93 -28.87 -15.49
CA SER A 214 -9.57 -30.15 -15.15
C SER A 214 -8.87 -31.37 -15.76
N GLU A 215 -8.35 -31.25 -16.99
CA GLU A 215 -7.65 -32.32 -17.72
C GLU A 215 -6.27 -32.64 -17.12
N HIS A 216 -5.63 -31.65 -16.49
CA HIS A 216 -4.32 -31.81 -15.87
C HIS A 216 -4.34 -32.56 -14.53
N GLY A 217 -5.53 -32.91 -14.02
CA GLY A 217 -5.71 -33.67 -12.79
C GLY A 217 -5.42 -32.87 -11.51
N PRO A 218 -5.54 -33.53 -10.33
CA PRO A 218 -5.39 -32.86 -9.04
C PRO A 218 -3.98 -32.29 -8.84
N PRO A 219 -3.85 -31.11 -8.21
CA PRO A 219 -2.57 -30.47 -7.99
C PRO A 219 -1.75 -31.22 -6.93
N PRO A 220 -0.42 -31.38 -7.14
CA PRO A 220 0.44 -31.98 -6.14
C PRO A 220 0.57 -31.06 -4.92
N TYR A 221 0.70 -31.64 -3.72
CA TYR A 221 0.85 -30.85 -2.49
C TYR A 221 2.25 -30.19 -2.43
N LYS A 222 2.34 -28.93 -2.86
CA LYS A 222 3.57 -28.12 -2.97
C LYS A 222 3.30 -26.66 -2.63
N LYS A 223 4.36 -25.85 -2.51
CA LYS A 223 4.21 -24.40 -2.32
C LYS A 223 3.50 -23.78 -3.52
N PRO A 224 2.68 -22.72 -3.33
CA PRO A 224 1.99 -22.05 -4.42
C PRO A 224 2.90 -21.67 -5.59
N HIS A 225 4.10 -21.16 -5.31
CA HIS A 225 5.06 -20.76 -6.35
C HIS A 225 5.68 -21.93 -7.14
N ASP A 226 5.65 -23.15 -6.59
CA ASP A 226 6.20 -24.35 -7.22
C ASP A 226 5.15 -25.09 -8.08
N LEU A 227 3.89 -24.64 -8.04
CA LEU A 227 2.80 -25.18 -8.85
C LEU A 227 2.82 -24.57 -10.26
N LYS A 228 2.37 -25.35 -11.25
CA LYS A 228 2.06 -24.84 -12.59
C LYS A 228 0.79 -23.99 -12.54
N LYS A 229 0.64 -23.05 -13.48
CA LYS A 229 -0.54 -22.17 -13.58
C LYS A 229 -1.87 -22.93 -13.47
N VAL A 230 -2.03 -23.99 -14.24
CA VAL A 230 -3.24 -24.84 -14.28
C VAL A 230 -3.60 -25.44 -12.91
N TRP A 231 -2.59 -25.81 -12.12
CA TRP A 231 -2.76 -26.32 -10.77
C TRP A 231 -3.08 -25.21 -9.77
N LYS A 232 -2.49 -24.02 -9.94
CA LYS A 232 -2.85 -22.85 -9.14
C LYS A 232 -4.31 -22.45 -9.34
N VAL A 233 -4.84 -22.56 -10.57
CA VAL A 233 -6.25 -22.29 -10.85
C VAL A 233 -7.16 -23.27 -10.10
N SER A 234 -6.88 -24.57 -10.16
CA SER A 234 -7.67 -25.59 -9.45
C SER A 234 -7.59 -25.44 -7.93
N ASP A 235 -6.40 -25.16 -7.41
CA ASP A 235 -6.18 -24.96 -5.97
C ASP A 235 -6.86 -23.68 -5.47
N LEU A 236 -6.79 -22.59 -6.24
CA LEU A 236 -7.44 -21.33 -5.89
C LEU A 236 -8.97 -21.46 -5.94
N THR A 237 -9.50 -22.22 -6.91
CA THR A 237 -10.93 -22.55 -6.97
C THR A 237 -11.37 -23.28 -5.70
N ALA A 238 -10.61 -24.29 -5.26
CA ALA A 238 -10.89 -25.03 -4.04
C ALA A 238 -10.86 -24.12 -2.81
N VAL A 239 -9.86 -23.26 -2.70
CA VAL A 239 -9.72 -22.29 -1.60
C VAL A 239 -10.88 -21.30 -1.57
N LEU A 240 -11.32 -20.78 -2.72
CA LEU A 240 -12.45 -19.85 -2.81
C LEU A 240 -13.77 -20.53 -2.44
N LYS A 241 -14.01 -21.75 -2.92
CA LYS A 241 -15.20 -22.55 -2.57
C LYS A 241 -15.21 -22.92 -1.09
N HIS A 242 -14.04 -23.21 -0.51
CA HIS A 242 -13.89 -23.50 0.92
C HIS A 242 -14.12 -22.26 1.79
N GLY A 243 -13.56 -21.11 1.40
CA GLY A 243 -13.70 -19.85 2.13
C GLY A 243 -15.10 -19.21 2.03
N ALA A 244 -15.83 -19.45 0.94
CA ALA A 244 -17.19 -18.96 0.72
C ALA A 244 -18.28 -19.78 1.44
N GLY A 245 -17.90 -20.77 2.26
CA GLY A 245 -18.83 -21.64 3.00
C GLY A 245 -19.34 -21.07 4.33
N PHE A 246 -19.70 -19.78 4.38
CA PHE A 246 -20.44 -19.14 5.49
C PHE A 246 -21.73 -18.51 4.98
#